data_AF-A0A7C6XE16-F1
#
_entry.id   AF-A0A7C6XE16-F1
#
_cell.length_a   1.000
_cell.length_b   1.000
_cell.length_c   1.000
_cell.angle_alpha   90.00
_cell.angle_beta   90.00
_cell.angle_gamma   90.00
#
_symmetry.space_group_name_H-M   'P 1'
#
loop_
_entity.id
_entity.type
_entity.pdbx_description
1 polymer ?
#
loop_
_entity_poly.entity_id
_entity_poly.type
_entity_poly.pdbx_seq_one_letter_code
_entity_poly.pdbx_strand_id
1 'polypeptide(L)'
;MILQQLARDAEIIVGKLPPPLHDRKPVPWIIDLSPEGVYLGIVRTTDGSGGKKDKGKEILVPILPAKRTASVKPTLLADTPVYSLGIPFQDRPADKKHAKYRALLEECAEATGSPEIKAILAFLDQWHCEPPSVERLDPAMEPSDLITFRVAGHLVVQSPDVQEFWAARCLGGAAPDEASKTQCLVCGKRKPIAERLPVPLKGVPGGQSSGVPLVSINSNAFESLGLPNGKSAGVCKECGERFGKAANALLSRDDSRLDLRGVDYLFWTNQGAGFSFLTLLQKPDPAVVRELLLAPHRGPDALAADMTPFYATALTGNGGRAVVRDWLHSTLGDAKASLLRWFDRLSQVDSYGQPGKPLGIFALAASLYHNDAKEMAPQVPLILMRA
;
A
#
# COMPACT_ATOMS: atom_id res chain seq x y z
N MET A 1 2.06 -12.42 -15.92
CA MET A 1 3.14 -11.97 -15.01
C MET A 1 2.53 -11.37 -13.74
N ILE A 2 3.12 -11.57 -12.55
CA ILE A 2 2.58 -11.10 -11.25
C ILE A 2 2.18 -9.60 -11.24
N LEU A 3 3.04 -8.71 -11.75
CA LEU A 3 2.76 -7.26 -11.75
C LEU A 3 1.54 -6.90 -12.60
N GLN A 4 1.34 -7.61 -13.72
CA GLN A 4 0.16 -7.44 -14.57
C GLN A 4 -1.10 -7.89 -13.82
N GLN A 5 -1.02 -9.03 -13.14
CA GLN A 5 -2.17 -9.57 -12.42
C GLN A 5 -2.56 -8.69 -11.22
N LEU A 6 -1.59 -8.28 -10.39
CA LEU A 6 -1.82 -7.35 -9.29
C LEU A 6 -2.40 -6.01 -9.76
N ALA A 7 -1.91 -5.48 -10.88
CA ALA A 7 -2.44 -4.24 -11.43
C ALA A 7 -3.86 -4.40 -12.01
N ARG A 8 -4.16 -5.56 -12.63
CA ARG A 8 -5.47 -5.91 -13.17
C ARG A 8 -6.51 -6.04 -12.06
N ASP A 9 -6.18 -6.81 -11.03
CA ASP A 9 -7.10 -7.14 -9.93
C ASP A 9 -7.09 -6.10 -8.80
N ALA A 10 -6.34 -5.01 -8.95
CA ALA A 10 -6.14 -4.01 -7.89
C ALA A 10 -7.47 -3.47 -7.32
N GLU A 11 -8.49 -3.27 -8.14
CA GLU A 11 -9.82 -2.83 -7.66
C GLU A 11 -10.54 -3.93 -6.90
N ILE A 12 -10.45 -5.19 -7.32
CA ILE A 12 -11.07 -6.31 -6.59
C ILE A 12 -10.39 -6.50 -5.23
N ILE A 13 -9.06 -6.42 -5.21
CA ILE A 13 -8.24 -6.61 -4.01
C ILE A 13 -8.46 -5.47 -3.00
N VAL A 14 -8.46 -4.23 -3.48
CA VAL A 14 -8.56 -3.01 -2.64
C VAL A 14 -10.03 -2.60 -2.40
N GLY A 15 -10.97 -3.13 -3.19
CA GLY A 15 -12.36 -2.69 -3.26
C GLY A 15 -12.51 -1.40 -4.09
N LYS A 16 -12.29 -0.25 -3.44
CA LYS A 16 -12.27 1.05 -4.11
C LYS A 16 -10.86 1.61 -4.09
N LEU A 17 -10.19 1.58 -5.25
CA LEU A 17 -8.87 2.21 -5.36
C LEU A 17 -8.99 3.70 -5.04
N PRO A 18 -8.07 4.24 -4.22
CA PRO A 18 -7.99 5.69 -4.06
C PRO A 18 -7.57 6.33 -5.39
N PRO A 19 -7.91 7.61 -5.61
CA PRO A 19 -7.42 8.36 -6.75
C PRO A 19 -5.90 8.25 -6.89
N PRO A 20 -5.35 8.37 -8.11
CA PRO A 20 -3.92 8.30 -8.32
C PRO A 20 -3.15 9.25 -7.41
N LEU A 21 -2.05 8.75 -6.84
CA LEU A 21 -1.18 9.44 -5.90
C LEU A 21 -1.90 9.95 -4.65
N HIS A 22 -2.87 9.17 -4.16
CA HIS A 22 -3.48 9.34 -2.85
C HIS A 22 -3.36 8.07 -2.00
N ASP A 23 -3.19 8.25 -0.70
CA ASP A 23 -3.15 7.16 0.28
C ASP A 23 -3.86 7.60 1.57
N ARG A 24 -4.30 6.65 2.38
CA ARG A 24 -4.80 6.96 3.72
C ARG A 24 -3.61 7.22 4.64
N LYS A 25 -3.61 8.38 5.29
CA LYS A 25 -2.62 8.74 6.29
C LYS A 25 -3.31 9.28 7.54
N PRO A 26 -2.69 9.08 8.70
CA PRO A 26 -3.15 9.72 9.92
C PRO A 26 -2.86 11.23 9.82
N VAL A 27 -3.90 12.05 10.00
CA VAL A 27 -3.83 13.51 9.94
C VAL A 27 -4.25 14.06 11.30
N PRO A 28 -3.29 14.39 12.20
CA PRO A 28 -3.58 14.83 13.57
C PRO A 28 -4.27 16.19 13.65
N TRP A 29 -4.15 17.05 12.63
CA TRP A 29 -4.64 18.43 12.69
C TRP A 29 -5.48 18.83 11.47
N ILE A 30 -6.64 19.43 11.74
CA ILE A 30 -7.51 20.04 10.72
C ILE A 30 -7.71 21.52 11.07
N ILE A 31 -7.37 22.42 10.16
CA ILE A 31 -7.61 23.86 10.32
C ILE A 31 -8.99 24.20 9.75
N ASP A 32 -9.83 24.82 10.57
CA ASP A 32 -11.16 25.27 10.19
C ASP A 32 -11.15 26.72 9.73
N LEU A 33 -11.69 26.94 8.54
CA LEU A 33 -11.79 28.25 7.91
C LEU A 33 -13.24 28.56 7.51
N SER A 34 -13.60 29.86 7.55
CA SER A 34 -14.81 30.37 6.91
C SER A 34 -14.67 30.36 5.37
N PRO A 35 -15.78 30.49 4.61
CA PRO A 35 -15.72 30.67 3.16
C PRO A 35 -14.84 31.84 2.68
N GLU A 36 -14.65 32.86 3.53
CA GLU A 36 -13.86 34.06 3.25
C GLU A 36 -12.39 33.90 3.66
N GLY A 37 -11.98 32.74 4.20
CA GLY A 37 -10.62 32.50 4.66
C GLY A 37 -10.33 33.00 6.08
N VAL A 38 -11.35 33.25 6.91
CA VAL A 38 -11.14 33.61 8.31
C VAL A 38 -10.84 32.35 9.13
N TYR A 39 -9.79 32.39 9.95
CA TYR A 39 -9.44 31.31 10.87
C TYR A 39 -10.51 31.13 11.96
N LEU A 40 -11.14 29.96 12.02
CA LEU A 40 -12.15 29.62 13.02
C LEU A 40 -11.58 28.77 14.17
N GLY A 41 -10.51 28.03 13.92
CA GLY A 41 -9.85 27.20 14.93
C GLY A 41 -9.06 26.04 14.33
N ILE A 42 -8.47 25.25 15.20
CA ILE A 42 -7.78 24.01 14.86
C ILE A 42 -8.36 22.84 15.64
N VAL A 43 -8.63 21.75 14.93
CA VAL A 43 -9.19 20.52 15.51
C VAL A 43 -8.11 19.46 15.56
N ARG A 44 -7.81 19.02 16.77
CA ARG A 44 -7.01 17.83 17.04
C ARG A 44 -7.84 16.58 16.78
N THR A 45 -7.33 15.65 15.97
CA THR A 45 -8.06 14.42 15.60
C THR A 45 -7.56 13.17 16.33
N THR A 46 -6.53 13.33 17.15
CA THR A 46 -6.03 12.31 18.09
C THR A 46 -6.93 12.28 19.33
N ASP A 47 -7.06 11.13 19.98
CA ASP A 47 -7.80 10.97 21.25
C ASP A 47 -7.10 11.57 22.46
N GLY A 48 -5.85 12.01 22.31
CA GLY A 48 -5.09 12.72 23.34
C GLY A 48 -4.42 11.80 24.36
N SER A 49 -4.52 10.48 24.19
CA SER A 49 -3.89 9.48 25.06
C SER A 49 -2.36 9.48 24.98
N GLY A 50 -1.76 10.15 23.99
CA GLY A 50 -0.31 10.19 23.76
C GLY A 50 0.30 8.82 23.41
N GLY A 51 -0.55 7.81 23.16
CA GLY A 51 -0.10 6.47 22.82
C GLY A 51 0.53 6.42 21.44
N LYS A 52 1.59 5.62 21.26
CA LYS A 52 2.26 5.39 19.95
C LYS A 52 1.34 4.95 18.81
N LYS A 53 0.10 4.52 19.13
CA LYS A 53 -0.92 4.09 18.18
C LYS A 53 -1.88 5.21 17.75
N ASP A 54 -2.01 6.28 18.54
CA ASP A 54 -2.88 7.40 18.22
C ASP A 54 -2.11 8.44 17.42
N LYS A 55 -2.24 8.35 16.10
CA LYS A 55 -1.57 9.28 15.16
C LYS A 55 -2.55 10.28 14.55
N GLY A 56 -3.82 10.24 14.95
CA GLY A 56 -4.90 11.02 14.38
C GLY A 56 -5.76 10.24 13.39
N LYS A 57 -6.78 10.91 12.84
CA LYS A 57 -7.77 10.32 11.94
C LYS A 57 -7.16 9.93 10.60
N GLU A 58 -7.42 8.70 10.15
CA GLU A 58 -7.05 8.23 8.81
C GLU A 58 -7.89 8.96 7.74
N ILE A 59 -7.27 9.91 7.05
CA ILE A 59 -7.86 10.68 5.97
C ILE A 59 -7.17 10.31 4.66
N LEU A 60 -7.96 10.19 3.60
CA LEU A 60 -7.44 10.03 2.25
C LEU A 60 -6.80 11.35 1.81
N VAL A 61 -5.48 11.33 1.57
CA VAL A 61 -4.71 12.54 1.25
C VAL A 61 -3.75 12.31 0.07
N PRO A 62 -3.37 13.38 -0.64
CA PRO A 62 -2.28 13.37 -1.61
C PRO A 62 -0.97 12.79 -1.03
N ILE A 63 -0.29 12.01 -1.85
CA ILE A 63 1.07 11.53 -1.59
C ILE A 63 2.02 11.97 -2.70
N LEU A 64 3.27 12.19 -2.32
CA LEU A 64 4.32 12.45 -3.30
C LEU A 64 4.70 11.16 -4.02
N PRO A 65 4.93 11.21 -5.35
CA PRO A 65 5.35 10.05 -6.14
C PRO A 65 6.77 9.57 -5.78
N ALA A 66 7.54 10.36 -5.02
CA ALA A 66 8.83 9.96 -4.49
C ALA A 66 9.04 10.59 -3.11
N LYS A 67 9.81 9.92 -2.25
CA LYS A 67 10.25 10.50 -0.96
C LYS A 67 10.90 11.87 -1.21
N ARG A 68 10.63 12.81 -0.29
CA ARG A 68 11.33 14.10 -0.25
C ARG A 68 12.82 13.83 -0.03
N THR A 69 13.61 14.00 -1.08
CA THR A 69 15.06 14.13 -0.97
C THR A 69 15.39 15.57 -0.53
N ALA A 70 16.66 15.98 -0.55
CA ALA A 70 17.08 17.35 -0.24
C ALA A 70 16.34 18.47 -1.02
N SER A 71 15.60 18.12 -2.09
CA SER A 71 14.75 19.06 -2.82
C SER A 71 13.47 19.43 -2.07
N VAL A 72 13.18 20.72 -1.96
CA VAL A 72 11.92 21.26 -1.41
C VAL A 72 10.74 20.91 -2.34
N LYS A 73 9.88 19.99 -1.89
CA LYS A 73 8.72 19.46 -2.62
C LYS A 73 7.47 19.41 -1.71
N PRO A 74 6.54 20.37 -1.82
CA PRO A 74 5.31 20.39 -1.05
C PRO A 74 4.34 19.29 -1.50
N THR A 75 3.48 18.85 -0.59
CA THR A 75 2.31 17.98 -0.85
C THR A 75 1.04 18.81 -0.73
N LEU A 76 0.13 18.71 -1.69
CA LEU A 76 -1.10 19.50 -1.70
C LEU A 76 -1.99 19.17 -0.49
N LEU A 77 -2.34 20.18 0.32
CA LEU A 77 -3.32 20.13 1.44
C LEU A 77 -3.11 19.04 2.50
N ALA A 78 -1.93 18.43 2.54
CA ALA A 78 -1.56 17.35 3.46
C ALA A 78 -0.07 17.37 3.72
N ASP A 79 0.40 18.50 4.28
CA ASP A 79 1.81 18.78 4.53
C ASP A 79 2.06 19.16 5.99
N THR A 80 3.34 19.22 6.36
CA THR A 80 3.77 19.56 7.71
C THR A 80 3.59 21.03 8.03
N PRO A 81 3.55 21.45 9.31
CA PRO A 81 3.37 22.87 9.66
C PRO A 81 4.43 23.79 9.06
N VAL A 82 5.64 23.26 8.85
CA VAL A 82 6.73 23.96 8.15
C VAL A 82 6.36 24.34 6.71
N TYR A 83 5.68 23.46 5.99
CA TYR A 83 5.25 23.71 4.61
C TYR A 83 3.90 24.45 4.58
N SER A 84 2.92 23.96 5.34
CA SER A 84 1.54 24.44 5.30
C SER A 84 1.37 25.83 5.92
N LEU A 85 2.08 26.12 7.01
CA LEU A 85 1.93 27.35 7.81
C LEU A 85 3.19 28.21 7.86
N GLY A 86 4.31 27.73 7.32
CA GLY A 86 5.58 28.47 7.33
C GLY A 86 6.23 28.59 8.72
N ILE A 87 5.88 27.71 9.66
CA ILE A 87 6.42 27.76 11.02
C ILE A 87 7.84 27.18 11.03
N PRO A 88 8.86 27.95 11.44
CA PRO A 88 10.21 27.41 11.60
C PRO A 88 10.27 26.48 12.81
N PHE A 89 11.02 25.38 12.69
CA PHE A 89 11.33 24.49 13.81
C PHE A 89 12.83 24.22 13.83
N GLN A 90 13.43 24.27 15.03
CA GLN A 90 14.83 23.90 15.28
C GLN A 90 15.81 24.54 14.28
N ASP A 91 15.78 25.87 14.17
CA ASP A 91 16.65 26.69 13.28
C ASP A 91 16.56 26.39 11.78
N ARG A 92 15.55 25.62 11.33
CA ARG A 92 15.35 25.33 9.91
C ARG A 92 14.43 26.39 9.29
N PRO A 93 14.89 27.15 8.28
CA PRO A 93 14.06 28.15 7.63
C PRO A 93 12.86 27.51 6.93
N ALA A 94 11.70 28.15 7.06
CA ALA A 94 10.44 27.70 6.49
C ALA A 94 10.07 28.45 5.21
N ASP A 95 10.58 29.67 4.99
CA ASP A 95 10.16 30.59 3.92
C ASP A 95 10.16 29.94 2.54
N LYS A 96 11.27 29.31 2.14
CA LYS A 96 11.37 28.63 0.83
C LYS A 96 10.41 27.45 0.69
N LYS A 97 10.08 26.76 1.79
CA LYS A 97 9.17 25.61 1.80
C LYS A 97 7.73 26.07 1.70
N HIS A 98 7.38 27.08 2.49
CA HIS A 98 6.06 27.68 2.50
C HIS A 98 5.75 28.42 1.21
N ALA A 99 6.70 29.18 0.65
CA ALA A 99 6.53 29.83 -0.65
C ALA A 99 6.22 28.84 -1.77
N LYS A 100 6.91 27.69 -1.82
CA LYS A 100 6.58 26.63 -2.79
C LYS A 100 5.23 25.98 -2.53
N TYR A 101 4.83 25.84 -1.26
CA TYR A 101 3.52 25.32 -0.90
C TYR A 101 2.40 26.29 -1.33
N ARG A 102 2.59 27.61 -1.14
CA ARG A 102 1.66 28.63 -1.66
C ARG A 102 1.55 28.61 -3.18
N ALA A 103 2.68 28.60 -3.89
CA ALA A 103 2.66 28.49 -5.36
C ALA A 103 1.89 27.24 -5.82
N LEU A 104 2.04 26.11 -5.12
CA LEU A 104 1.26 24.90 -5.41
C LEU A 104 -0.25 25.10 -5.19
N LEU A 105 -0.66 25.84 -4.17
CA LEU A 105 -2.07 26.17 -3.92
C LEU A 105 -2.61 27.18 -4.95
N GLU A 106 -1.82 28.16 -5.36
CA GLU A 106 -2.17 29.12 -6.42
C GLU A 106 -2.42 28.38 -7.75
N GLU A 107 -1.48 27.52 -8.16
CA GLU A 107 -1.66 26.67 -9.34
C GLU A 107 -2.93 25.80 -9.26
N CYS A 108 -3.24 25.27 -8.07
CA CYS A 108 -4.45 24.49 -7.82
C CYS A 108 -5.71 25.37 -7.94
N ALA A 109 -5.69 26.58 -7.38
CA ALA A 109 -6.81 27.53 -7.43
C ALA A 109 -7.10 27.98 -8.85
N GLU A 110 -6.06 28.23 -9.66
CA GLU A 110 -6.18 28.60 -11.07
C GLU A 110 -6.75 27.46 -11.91
N ALA A 111 -6.28 26.23 -11.70
CA ALA A 111 -6.72 25.08 -12.48
C ALA A 111 -8.14 24.61 -12.14
N THR A 112 -8.52 24.67 -10.86
CA THR A 112 -9.83 24.15 -10.37
C THR A 112 -10.90 25.22 -10.26
N GLY A 113 -10.51 26.49 -10.06
CA GLY A 113 -11.43 27.58 -9.73
C GLY A 113 -12.05 27.48 -8.34
N SER A 114 -11.67 26.49 -7.51
CA SER A 114 -12.30 26.17 -6.23
C SER A 114 -12.31 27.38 -5.26
N PRO A 115 -13.49 27.78 -4.75
CA PRO A 115 -13.58 28.83 -3.75
C PRO A 115 -12.91 28.43 -2.43
N GLU A 116 -12.88 27.15 -2.08
CA GLU A 116 -12.26 26.65 -0.86
C GLU A 116 -10.74 26.82 -0.89
N ILE A 117 -10.08 26.58 -2.03
CA ILE A 117 -8.63 26.83 -2.16
C ILE A 117 -8.34 28.34 -2.05
N LYS A 118 -9.20 29.19 -2.63
CA LYS A 118 -9.09 30.65 -2.52
C LYS A 118 -9.24 31.11 -1.06
N ALA A 119 -10.15 30.52 -0.30
CA ALA A 119 -10.29 30.78 1.13
C ALA A 119 -9.02 30.41 1.91
N ILE A 120 -8.38 29.28 1.56
CA ILE A 120 -7.10 28.88 2.17
C ILE A 120 -5.99 29.88 1.81
N LEU A 121 -5.91 30.33 0.56
CA LEU A 121 -4.93 31.35 0.16
C LEU A 121 -5.16 32.68 0.92
N ALA A 122 -6.41 33.13 1.02
CA ALA A 122 -6.77 34.34 1.78
C ALA A 122 -6.41 34.22 3.28
N PHE A 123 -6.64 33.05 3.88
CA PHE A 123 -6.18 32.75 5.24
C PHE A 123 -4.67 32.87 5.35
N LEU A 124 -3.93 32.27 4.42
CA LEU A 124 -2.48 32.29 4.44
C LEU A 124 -1.95 33.72 4.27
N ASP A 125 -2.58 34.58 3.48
CA ASP A 125 -2.17 36.00 3.34
C ASP A 125 -2.28 36.80 4.64
N GLN A 126 -3.23 36.43 5.50
CA GLN A 126 -3.42 37.04 6.83
C GLN A 126 -2.64 36.30 7.94
N TRP A 127 -2.04 35.15 7.61
CA TRP A 127 -1.32 34.31 8.56
C TRP A 127 0.11 34.82 8.76
N HIS A 128 0.48 35.02 10.03
CA HIS A 128 1.83 35.42 10.43
C HIS A 128 2.47 34.30 11.25
N CYS A 129 3.76 34.03 11.01
CA CYS A 129 4.53 33.02 11.75
C CYS A 129 5.02 33.51 13.13
N GLU A 130 4.39 34.57 13.66
CA GLU A 130 4.72 35.23 14.92
C GLU A 130 3.43 35.41 15.76
N PRO A 131 3.55 35.70 17.07
CA PRO A 131 2.41 36.07 17.90
C PRO A 131 1.61 37.24 17.30
N PRO A 132 0.27 37.25 17.45
CA PRO A 132 -0.54 36.29 18.20
C PRO A 132 -0.96 35.06 17.38
N SER A 133 -0.58 34.95 16.11
CA SER A 133 -1.09 33.91 15.22
C SER A 133 -0.68 32.50 15.64
N VAL A 134 0.60 32.32 15.96
CA VAL A 134 1.14 31.02 16.39
C VAL A 134 0.59 30.56 17.75
N GLU A 135 0.22 31.49 18.63
CA GLU A 135 -0.38 31.19 19.94
C GLU A 135 -1.79 30.57 19.82
N ARG A 136 -2.43 30.71 18.65
CA ARG A 136 -3.73 30.07 18.35
C ARG A 136 -3.59 28.60 17.94
N LEU A 137 -2.38 28.08 17.81
CA LEU A 137 -2.12 26.67 17.52
C LEU A 137 -1.99 25.86 18.82
N ASP A 138 -2.32 24.58 18.73
CA ASP A 138 -2.15 23.66 19.86
C ASP A 138 -0.64 23.41 20.09
N PRO A 139 -0.12 23.60 21.33
CA PRO A 139 1.30 23.41 21.64
C PRO A 139 1.76 21.95 21.49
N ALA A 140 0.85 20.99 21.39
CA ALA A 140 1.17 19.58 21.14
C ALA A 140 1.50 19.27 19.66
N MET A 141 1.44 20.27 18.77
CA MET A 141 1.75 20.09 17.35
C MET A 141 3.25 19.83 17.12
N GLU A 142 3.57 18.72 16.47
CA GLU A 142 4.95 18.34 16.16
C GLU A 142 5.37 18.76 14.74
N PRO A 143 6.67 18.99 14.48
CA PRO A 143 7.17 19.40 13.16
C PRO A 143 6.87 18.40 12.02
N SER A 144 6.62 17.13 12.37
CA SER A 144 6.34 16.03 11.43
C SER A 144 4.85 15.77 11.21
N ASP A 145 3.98 16.44 11.97
CA ASP A 145 2.54 16.22 11.89
C ASP A 145 1.97 16.63 10.54
N LEU A 146 0.91 15.97 10.09
CA LEU A 146 0.20 16.37 8.89
C LEU A 146 -0.94 17.32 9.25
N ILE A 147 -1.06 18.40 8.48
CA ILE A 147 -2.17 19.35 8.56
C ILE A 147 -2.99 19.26 7.28
N THR A 148 -4.31 19.33 7.42
CA THR A 148 -5.23 19.59 6.31
C THR A 148 -6.21 20.71 6.66
N PHE A 149 -7.01 21.14 5.69
CA PHE A 149 -7.91 22.29 5.80
C PHE A 149 -9.36 21.88 5.58
N ARG A 150 -10.25 22.49 6.35
CA ARG A 150 -11.70 22.38 6.21
C ARG A 150 -12.29 23.78 6.04
N VAL A 151 -13.03 23.98 4.95
CA VAL A 151 -13.68 25.26 4.63
C VAL A 151 -15.18 25.04 4.65
N ALA A 152 -15.91 25.82 5.46
CA ALA A 152 -17.37 25.71 5.58
C ALA A 152 -17.87 24.27 5.85
N GLY A 153 -17.12 23.50 6.66
CA GLY A 153 -17.44 22.11 6.98
C GLY A 153 -16.93 21.05 5.99
N HIS A 154 -16.37 21.45 4.84
CA HIS A 154 -15.88 20.52 3.81
C HIS A 154 -14.37 20.34 3.87
N LEU A 155 -13.90 19.09 3.96
CA LEU A 155 -12.48 18.77 3.87
C LEU A 155 -11.99 18.98 2.43
N VAL A 156 -11.24 20.05 2.20
CA VAL A 156 -10.83 20.48 0.85
C VAL A 156 -9.95 19.45 0.15
N VAL A 157 -9.17 18.68 0.92
CA VAL A 157 -8.35 17.56 0.41
C VAL A 157 -9.18 16.41 -0.18
N GLN A 158 -10.48 16.35 0.12
CA GLN A 158 -11.39 15.32 -0.38
C GLN A 158 -12.18 15.77 -1.61
N SER A 159 -12.05 17.02 -2.05
CA SER A 159 -12.76 17.53 -3.22
C SER A 159 -12.27 16.85 -4.51
N PRO A 160 -13.17 16.35 -5.38
CA PRO A 160 -12.78 15.59 -6.57
C PRO A 160 -11.88 16.36 -7.55
N ASP A 161 -12.17 17.64 -7.78
CA ASP A 161 -11.39 18.57 -8.60
C ASP A 161 -9.95 18.73 -8.09
N VAL A 162 -9.77 18.85 -6.78
CA VAL A 162 -8.46 18.91 -6.12
C VAL A 162 -7.68 17.60 -6.29
N GLN A 163 -8.36 16.46 -6.16
CA GLN A 163 -7.75 15.14 -6.35
C GLN A 163 -7.31 14.93 -7.80
N GLU A 164 -8.15 15.34 -8.75
CA GLU A 164 -7.86 15.29 -10.19
C GLU A 164 -6.68 16.20 -10.56
N PHE A 165 -6.65 17.43 -10.03
CA PHE A 165 -5.52 18.34 -10.22
C PHE A 165 -4.21 17.72 -9.71
N TRP A 166 -4.20 17.17 -8.48
CA TRP A 166 -2.99 16.56 -7.93
C TRP A 166 -2.49 15.38 -8.77
N ALA A 167 -3.41 14.50 -9.18
CA ALA A 167 -3.11 13.37 -10.04
C ALA A 167 -2.53 13.84 -11.38
N ALA A 168 -3.19 14.81 -12.05
CA ALA A 168 -2.75 15.36 -13.32
C ALA A 168 -1.36 16.02 -13.20
N ARG A 169 -1.14 16.84 -12.17
CA ARG A 169 0.16 17.50 -11.91
C ARG A 169 1.29 16.49 -11.74
N CYS A 170 1.07 15.45 -10.94
CA CYS A 170 2.14 14.52 -10.62
C CYS A 170 2.36 13.44 -11.70
N LEU A 171 1.32 13.10 -12.46
CA LEU A 171 1.42 12.21 -13.61
C LEU A 171 1.94 12.93 -14.86
N GLY A 172 1.60 14.20 -15.03
CA GLY A 172 1.75 14.99 -16.25
C GLY A 172 2.71 16.17 -16.21
N GLY A 173 3.64 16.24 -15.25
CA GLY A 173 4.70 17.28 -15.26
C GLY A 173 5.31 17.43 -16.66
N ALA A 174 5.28 18.66 -17.19
CA ALA A 174 5.57 19.06 -18.58
C ALA A 174 5.22 17.96 -19.60
N ALA A 175 3.99 18.00 -20.15
CA ALA A 175 3.44 17.04 -21.10
C ALA A 175 4.55 16.33 -21.90
N PRO A 176 4.94 15.12 -21.48
CA PRO A 176 6.05 14.44 -22.11
C PRO A 176 5.72 14.29 -23.58
N ASP A 177 6.61 14.82 -24.42
CA ASP A 177 6.49 14.78 -25.87
C ASP A 177 6.13 13.34 -26.29
N GLU A 178 5.27 13.12 -27.28
CA GLU A 178 4.88 11.75 -27.68
C GLU A 178 6.09 10.86 -28.01
N ALA A 179 7.20 11.49 -28.43
CA ALA A 179 8.51 10.85 -28.61
C ALA A 179 9.09 10.22 -27.33
N SER A 180 8.72 10.73 -26.15
CA SER A 180 9.21 10.27 -24.84
C SER A 180 8.33 9.20 -24.18
N LYS A 181 7.14 8.90 -24.73
CA LYS A 181 6.27 7.83 -24.24
C LYS A 181 6.72 6.48 -24.81
N THR A 182 6.93 5.50 -23.93
CA THR A 182 7.26 4.12 -24.32
C THR A 182 6.17 3.16 -23.85
N GLN A 183 6.22 1.92 -24.35
CA GLN A 183 5.24 0.91 -23.97
C GLN A 183 5.46 0.45 -22.53
N CYS A 184 4.42 0.54 -21.69
CA CYS A 184 4.46 -0.02 -20.36
C CYS A 184 4.34 -1.55 -20.39
N LEU A 185 5.27 -2.27 -19.76
CA LEU A 185 5.29 -3.74 -19.70
C LEU A 185 4.14 -4.35 -18.87
N VAL A 186 3.46 -3.53 -18.05
CA VAL A 186 2.34 -3.98 -17.22
C VAL A 186 1.01 -3.84 -17.96
N CYS A 187 0.71 -2.67 -18.54
CA CYS A 187 -0.59 -2.45 -19.21
C CYS A 187 -0.54 -2.47 -20.74
N GLY A 188 0.65 -2.57 -21.35
CA GLY A 188 0.83 -2.56 -22.80
C GLY A 188 0.58 -1.22 -23.50
N LYS A 189 0.15 -0.18 -22.78
CA LYS A 189 -0.15 1.16 -23.32
C LYS A 189 1.11 2.03 -23.39
N ARG A 190 1.19 2.94 -24.38
CA ARG A 190 2.24 3.96 -24.44
C ARG A 190 1.98 5.05 -23.41
N LYS A 191 2.85 5.14 -22.40
CA LYS A 191 2.74 6.09 -21.28
C LYS A 191 4.13 6.55 -20.83
N PRO A 192 4.23 7.67 -20.10
CA PRO A 192 5.47 8.05 -19.44
C PRO A 192 5.89 6.98 -18.42
N ILE A 193 7.12 6.46 -18.55
CA ILE A 193 7.66 5.46 -17.63
C ILE A 193 8.16 6.14 -16.36
N ALA A 194 7.87 5.51 -15.22
CA ALA A 194 8.23 6.02 -13.92
C ALA A 194 9.74 5.87 -13.69
N GLU A 195 10.42 6.96 -13.35
CA GLU A 195 11.80 6.89 -12.85
C GLU A 195 11.89 6.20 -11.50
N ARG A 196 10.83 6.32 -10.70
CA ARG A 196 10.65 5.65 -9.41
C ARG A 196 9.18 5.29 -9.25
N LEU A 197 8.92 4.08 -8.79
CA LEU A 197 7.56 3.63 -8.51
C LEU A 197 7.01 4.32 -7.25
N PRO A 198 5.73 4.72 -7.25
CA PRO A 198 5.18 5.59 -6.21
C PRO A 198 4.88 4.87 -4.89
N VAL A 199 4.65 3.56 -4.91
CA VAL A 199 4.14 2.81 -3.75
C VAL A 199 5.15 1.73 -3.31
N PRO A 200 5.86 1.93 -2.18
CA PRO A 200 6.66 0.88 -1.57
C PRO A 200 5.78 -0.15 -0.84
N LEU A 201 6.23 -1.39 -0.78
CA LEU A 201 5.56 -2.50 -0.08
C LEU A 201 5.94 -2.44 1.40
N LYS A 202 4.94 -2.29 2.27
CA LYS A 202 5.11 -2.20 3.73
C LYS A 202 4.84 -3.56 4.38
N GLY A 203 5.58 -3.87 5.45
CA GLY A 203 5.33 -5.07 6.26
C GLY A 203 5.90 -6.39 5.71
N VAL A 204 6.70 -6.32 4.63
CA VAL A 204 7.40 -7.49 4.08
C VAL A 204 8.52 -7.94 5.04
N PRO A 205 8.58 -9.22 5.47
CA PRO A 205 9.61 -9.74 6.35
C PRO A 205 11.01 -9.56 5.76
N GLY A 206 11.98 -9.09 6.57
CA GLY A 206 13.33 -8.76 6.09
C GLY A 206 13.44 -7.47 5.27
N GLY A 207 12.33 -6.72 5.13
CA GLY A 207 12.28 -5.40 4.51
C GLY A 207 12.38 -4.26 5.52
N GLN A 208 12.59 -3.04 5.02
CA GLN A 208 12.58 -1.82 5.83
C GLN A 208 11.17 -1.46 6.32
N SER A 209 11.08 -0.91 7.53
CA SER A 209 9.81 -0.45 8.14
C SER A 209 9.10 0.63 7.31
N SER A 210 9.87 1.48 6.62
CA SER A 210 9.32 2.50 5.70
C SER A 210 8.80 1.94 4.36
N GLY A 211 8.87 0.62 4.20
CA GLY A 211 8.53 -0.11 2.99
C GLY A 211 9.72 -0.29 2.05
N VAL A 212 9.62 -1.31 1.19
CA VAL A 212 10.61 -1.68 0.18
C VAL A 212 9.99 -1.66 -1.21
N PRO A 213 10.68 -1.14 -2.23
CA PRO A 213 10.20 -1.21 -3.60
C PRO A 213 10.22 -2.65 -4.13
N LEU A 214 9.20 -3.02 -4.92
CA LEU A 214 9.16 -4.29 -5.65
C LEU A 214 10.06 -4.27 -6.89
N VAL A 215 10.19 -3.11 -7.53
CA VAL A 215 11.16 -2.87 -8.61
C VAL A 215 11.92 -1.59 -8.28
N SER A 216 13.24 -1.67 -8.26
CA SER A 216 14.11 -0.56 -7.90
C SER A 216 15.44 -0.63 -8.63
N ILE A 217 15.76 0.45 -9.33
CA ILE A 217 17.05 0.72 -9.97
C ILE A 217 17.53 2.04 -9.37
N ASN A 218 18.51 1.94 -8.48
CA ASN A 218 18.97 3.02 -7.62
C ASN A 218 20.47 3.30 -7.74
N SER A 219 21.15 2.65 -8.69
CA SER A 219 22.56 2.82 -9.00
C SER A 219 22.77 2.58 -10.49
N ASN A 220 23.74 3.27 -11.08
CA ASN A 220 24.10 3.18 -12.49
C ASN A 220 24.46 1.74 -12.90
N ALA A 221 25.00 0.93 -11.97
CA ALA A 221 25.33 -0.48 -12.21
C ALA A 221 24.09 -1.36 -12.47
N PHE A 222 22.88 -0.88 -12.15
CA PHE A 222 21.62 -1.57 -12.38
C PHE A 222 20.85 -1.01 -13.59
N GLU A 223 21.40 -0.01 -14.28
CA GLU A 223 20.82 0.55 -15.49
C GLU A 223 21.04 -0.40 -16.67
N SER A 224 20.10 -0.42 -17.61
CA SER A 224 20.15 -1.30 -18.77
C SER A 224 19.60 -0.57 -19.98
N LEU A 225 20.06 -0.95 -21.17
CA LEU A 225 19.65 -0.36 -22.46
C LEU A 225 19.87 1.16 -22.54
N GLY A 226 20.85 1.69 -21.80
CA GLY A 226 21.11 3.15 -21.72
C GLY A 226 20.00 3.95 -21.03
N LEU A 227 19.04 3.28 -20.37
CA LEU A 227 17.92 3.92 -19.68
C LEU A 227 18.25 4.11 -18.19
N PRO A 228 18.21 5.36 -17.67
CA PRO A 228 18.60 5.63 -16.30
C PRO A 228 17.50 5.31 -15.29
N ASN A 229 17.90 5.02 -14.04
CA ASN A 229 16.99 4.75 -12.92
C ASN A 229 15.90 3.71 -13.28
N GLY A 230 14.69 3.86 -12.73
CA GLY A 230 13.55 2.97 -13.00
C GLY A 230 13.03 2.97 -14.44
N LYS A 231 13.58 3.78 -15.36
CA LYS A 231 13.13 3.78 -16.76
C LYS A 231 13.36 2.44 -17.45
N SER A 232 14.42 1.72 -17.10
CA SER A 232 14.69 0.38 -17.64
C SER A 232 13.69 -0.68 -17.17
N ALA A 233 12.92 -0.43 -16.10
CA ALA A 233 11.84 -1.32 -15.67
C ALA A 233 10.61 -1.26 -16.59
N GLY A 234 10.44 -0.21 -17.41
CA GLY A 234 9.33 -0.11 -18.35
C GLY A 234 7.93 -0.06 -17.69
N VAL A 235 7.82 0.47 -16.47
CA VAL A 235 6.55 0.55 -15.73
C VAL A 235 6.06 2.01 -15.63
N CYS A 236 4.83 2.29 -16.06
CA CYS A 236 4.24 3.62 -15.87
C CYS A 236 3.78 3.83 -14.41
N LYS A 237 3.68 5.09 -13.98
CA LYS A 237 3.36 5.46 -12.59
C LYS A 237 2.05 4.83 -12.10
N GLU A 238 1.01 4.89 -12.92
CA GLU A 238 -0.31 4.34 -12.61
C GLU A 238 -0.27 2.83 -12.36
N CYS A 239 0.40 2.06 -13.22
CA CYS A 239 0.59 0.62 -13.00
C CYS A 239 1.36 0.35 -11.70
N GLY A 240 2.44 1.12 -11.47
CA GLY A 240 3.24 1.08 -10.25
C GLY A 240 2.41 1.27 -8.98
N GLU A 241 1.47 2.21 -9.03
CA GLU A 241 0.55 2.49 -7.95
C GLU A 241 -0.48 1.37 -7.77
N ARG A 242 -1.11 0.90 -8.87
CA ARG A 242 -2.12 -0.15 -8.81
C ARG A 242 -1.58 -1.43 -8.19
N PHE A 243 -0.47 -1.99 -8.71
CA PHE A 243 0.07 -3.21 -8.13
C PHE A 243 0.66 -3.00 -6.74
N GLY A 244 1.20 -1.82 -6.44
CA GLY A 244 1.76 -1.52 -5.12
C GLY A 244 0.68 -1.43 -4.04
N LYS A 245 -0.45 -0.77 -4.35
CA LYS A 245 -1.63 -0.71 -3.48
C LYS A 245 -2.26 -2.09 -3.31
N ALA A 246 -2.41 -2.86 -4.40
CA ALA A 246 -2.90 -4.23 -4.34
C ALA A 246 -2.02 -5.11 -3.43
N ALA A 247 -0.70 -5.08 -3.61
CA ALA A 247 0.23 -5.83 -2.77
C ALA A 247 0.16 -5.42 -1.29
N ASN A 248 0.11 -4.12 -1.00
CA ASN A 248 -0.04 -3.62 0.38
C ASN A 248 -1.37 -4.05 1.02
N ALA A 249 -2.46 -4.03 0.26
CA ALA A 249 -3.75 -4.50 0.75
C ALA A 249 -3.69 -5.99 1.12
N LEU A 250 -3.09 -6.83 0.27
CA LEU A 250 -2.89 -8.25 0.56
C LEU A 250 -1.99 -8.48 1.78
N LEU A 251 -0.89 -7.71 1.90
CA LEU A 251 0.04 -7.78 3.04
C LEU A 251 -0.59 -7.35 4.37
N SER A 252 -1.64 -6.53 4.32
CA SER A 252 -2.29 -5.97 5.51
C SER A 252 -3.43 -6.83 6.08
N ARG A 253 -3.90 -7.82 5.33
CA ARG A 253 -5.06 -8.63 5.69
C ARG A 253 -4.65 -10.06 6.02
N ASP A 254 -5.13 -10.56 7.16
CA ASP A 254 -4.87 -11.94 7.60
C ASP A 254 -5.56 -13.00 6.74
N ASP A 255 -6.62 -12.63 6.02
CA ASP A 255 -7.37 -13.53 5.13
C ASP A 255 -6.77 -13.66 3.71
N SER A 256 -5.70 -12.90 3.42
CA SER A 256 -4.95 -13.00 2.17
C SER A 256 -3.45 -13.18 2.39
N ARG A 257 -2.97 -13.21 3.65
CA ARG A 257 -1.55 -13.34 4.00
C ARG A 257 -1.30 -14.52 4.93
N LEU A 258 -0.24 -15.25 4.63
CA LEU A 258 0.34 -16.27 5.49
C LEU A 258 1.83 -15.99 5.67
N ASP A 259 2.23 -15.59 6.87
CA ASP A 259 3.65 -15.54 7.24
C ASP A 259 4.10 -16.93 7.70
N LEU A 260 5.07 -17.51 6.99
CA LEU A 260 5.80 -18.69 7.42
C LEU A 260 7.26 -18.32 7.65
N ARG A 261 7.57 -17.89 8.88
CA ARG A 261 8.93 -17.66 9.39
C ARG A 261 9.79 -16.83 8.44
N GLY A 262 9.26 -15.67 8.04
CA GLY A 262 10.02 -14.70 7.24
C GLY A 262 9.79 -14.80 5.73
N VAL A 263 8.84 -15.63 5.30
CA VAL A 263 8.29 -15.62 3.94
C VAL A 263 6.80 -15.32 4.03
N ASP A 264 6.37 -14.23 3.41
CA ASP A 264 4.96 -13.91 3.26
C ASP A 264 4.41 -14.57 2.01
N TYR A 265 3.40 -15.43 2.17
CA TYR A 265 2.60 -15.93 1.07
C TYR A 265 1.32 -15.10 0.97
N LEU A 266 1.11 -14.49 -0.18
CA LEU A 266 -0.10 -13.73 -0.50
C LEU A 266 -0.99 -14.54 -1.41
N PHE A 267 -2.29 -14.58 -1.13
CA PHE A 267 -3.28 -15.31 -1.91
C PHE A 267 -4.43 -14.39 -2.26
N TRP A 268 -4.92 -14.50 -3.49
CA TRP A 268 -6.16 -13.84 -3.87
C TRP A 268 -6.82 -14.55 -5.04
N THR A 269 -8.08 -14.19 -5.23
CA THR A 269 -8.87 -14.57 -6.38
C THR A 269 -9.62 -13.33 -6.84
N ASN A 270 -10.01 -13.31 -8.11
CA ASN A 270 -10.78 -12.22 -8.68
C ASN A 270 -12.30 -12.36 -8.44
N GLN A 271 -12.74 -13.43 -7.76
CA GLN A 271 -14.12 -13.68 -7.38
C GLN A 271 -14.17 -14.14 -5.91
N GLY A 272 -15.29 -13.99 -5.22
CA GLY A 272 -15.39 -14.49 -3.84
C GLY A 272 -15.16 -16.01 -3.78
N ALA A 273 -14.14 -16.46 -3.05
CA ALA A 273 -13.78 -17.89 -3.03
C ALA A 273 -14.78 -18.78 -2.28
N GLY A 274 -15.56 -18.21 -1.34
CA GLY A 274 -16.44 -18.97 -0.42
C GLY A 274 -15.70 -20.00 0.44
N PHE A 275 -14.36 -19.99 0.41
CA PHE A 275 -13.46 -21.02 0.93
C PHE A 275 -12.16 -20.35 1.37
N SER A 276 -11.71 -20.61 2.60
CA SER A 276 -10.47 -20.05 3.13
C SER A 276 -9.33 -21.05 3.01
N PHE A 277 -8.58 -20.96 1.91
CA PHE A 277 -7.36 -21.75 1.67
C PHE A 277 -6.33 -21.56 2.81
N LEU A 278 -6.20 -20.33 3.30
CA LEU A 278 -5.27 -19.96 4.36
C LEU A 278 -5.59 -20.59 5.71
N THR A 279 -6.86 -20.57 6.09
CA THR A 279 -7.29 -21.15 7.37
C THR A 279 -6.96 -22.63 7.43
N LEU A 280 -7.15 -23.37 6.33
CA LEU A 280 -6.80 -24.78 6.25
C LEU A 280 -5.30 -25.04 6.35
N LEU A 281 -4.46 -24.22 5.71
CA LEU A 281 -3.01 -24.36 5.85
C LEU A 281 -2.50 -24.01 7.24
N GLN A 282 -3.07 -22.99 7.90
CA GLN A 282 -2.61 -22.54 9.21
C GLN A 282 -3.14 -23.40 10.35
N LYS A 283 -4.45 -23.61 10.38
CA LYS A 283 -5.21 -24.20 11.48
C LYS A 283 -6.32 -25.07 10.88
N PRO A 284 -5.99 -26.24 10.31
CA PRO A 284 -6.98 -27.11 9.70
C PRO A 284 -8.00 -27.58 10.74
N ASP A 285 -9.27 -27.26 10.48
CA ASP A 285 -10.40 -27.79 11.25
C ASP A 285 -10.68 -29.23 10.78
N PRO A 286 -10.67 -30.24 11.68
CA PRO A 286 -10.98 -31.62 11.34
C PRO A 286 -12.30 -31.81 10.59
N ALA A 287 -13.35 -31.04 10.92
CA ALA A 287 -14.64 -31.14 10.26
C ALA A 287 -14.58 -30.66 8.81
N VAL A 288 -13.91 -29.53 8.57
CA VAL A 288 -13.74 -28.96 7.22
C VAL A 288 -12.82 -29.83 6.35
N VAL A 289 -11.74 -30.36 6.93
CA VAL A 289 -10.84 -31.29 6.24
C VAL A 289 -11.58 -32.58 5.87
N ARG A 290 -12.42 -33.11 6.78
CA ARG A 290 -13.24 -34.28 6.49
C ARG A 290 -14.22 -34.03 5.35
N GLU A 291 -14.94 -32.91 5.36
CA GLU A 291 -15.83 -32.54 4.24
C GLU A 291 -15.07 -32.40 2.92
N LEU A 292 -13.87 -31.81 2.94
CA LEU A 292 -13.01 -31.71 1.77
C LEU A 292 -12.60 -33.10 1.26
N LEU A 293 -12.16 -34.01 2.14
CA LEU A 293 -11.77 -35.39 1.77
C LEU A 293 -12.96 -36.21 1.26
N LEU A 294 -14.19 -35.91 1.71
CA LEU A 294 -15.40 -36.58 1.24
C LEU A 294 -15.93 -36.01 -0.08
N ALA A 295 -15.46 -34.84 -0.52
CA ALA A 295 -15.96 -34.16 -1.72
C ALA A 295 -15.78 -34.96 -3.03
N PRO A 296 -14.67 -35.70 -3.29
CA PRO A 296 -14.53 -36.53 -4.48
C PRO A 296 -15.56 -37.66 -4.59
N HIS A 297 -16.09 -38.14 -3.46
CA HIS A 297 -17.17 -39.15 -3.45
C HIS A 297 -18.51 -38.59 -3.94
N ARG A 298 -18.61 -37.27 -4.13
CA ARG A 298 -19.74 -36.59 -4.79
C ARG A 298 -19.52 -36.45 -6.31
N GLY A 299 -18.37 -36.87 -6.84
CA GLY A 299 -18.01 -36.89 -8.26
C GLY A 299 -16.61 -36.29 -8.53
N PRO A 300 -15.74 -36.93 -9.34
CA PRO A 300 -14.38 -36.45 -9.62
C PRO A 300 -14.33 -35.08 -10.31
N ASP A 301 -15.40 -34.69 -11.00
CA ASP A 301 -15.51 -33.40 -11.70
C ASP A 301 -15.95 -32.23 -10.78
N ALA A 302 -16.43 -32.50 -9.56
CA ALA A 302 -17.08 -31.46 -8.75
C ALA A 302 -16.11 -30.42 -8.17
N LEU A 303 -14.84 -30.78 -7.93
CA LEU A 303 -13.81 -29.87 -7.42
C LEU A 303 -13.04 -29.17 -8.54
N ALA A 304 -12.66 -29.91 -9.58
CA ALA A 304 -11.87 -29.39 -10.70
C ALA A 304 -12.68 -28.50 -11.66
N ALA A 305 -14.02 -28.54 -11.62
CA ALA A 305 -14.88 -27.66 -12.39
C ALA A 305 -14.83 -26.18 -11.95
N ASP A 306 -14.30 -25.90 -10.75
CA ASP A 306 -14.15 -24.54 -10.25
C ASP A 306 -12.99 -23.82 -10.94
N MET A 307 -13.28 -23.26 -12.11
CA MET A 307 -12.35 -22.51 -12.95
C MET A 307 -12.08 -21.08 -12.46
N THR A 308 -12.57 -20.69 -11.27
CA THR A 308 -12.31 -19.37 -10.71
C THR A 308 -10.80 -19.17 -10.54
N PRO A 309 -10.20 -18.11 -11.12
CA PRO A 309 -8.77 -17.88 -11.02
C PRO A 309 -8.29 -17.74 -9.58
N PHE A 310 -7.18 -18.42 -9.29
CA PHE A 310 -6.50 -18.41 -8.01
C PHE A 310 -5.04 -18.02 -8.21
N TYR A 311 -4.58 -17.09 -7.38
CA TYR A 311 -3.25 -16.53 -7.47
C TYR A 311 -2.54 -16.65 -6.12
N ALA A 312 -1.28 -17.02 -6.15
CA ALA A 312 -0.42 -16.99 -4.97
C ALA A 312 0.97 -16.44 -5.30
N THR A 313 1.58 -15.71 -4.37
CA THR A 313 2.98 -15.30 -4.47
C THR A 313 3.68 -15.41 -3.14
N ALA A 314 4.97 -15.72 -3.17
CA ALA A 314 5.84 -15.69 -2.00
C ALA A 314 6.75 -14.45 -2.06
N LEU A 315 6.75 -13.66 -1.00
CA LEU A 315 7.53 -12.43 -0.85
C LEU A 315 8.47 -12.50 0.35
N THR A 316 9.67 -11.99 0.15
CA THR A 316 10.64 -11.71 1.22
C THR A 316 11.26 -10.35 0.97
N GLY A 317 11.85 -9.76 1.99
CA GLY A 317 12.69 -8.58 1.88
C GLY A 317 14.16 -8.98 1.85
N ASN A 318 14.93 -8.24 1.05
CA ASN A 318 16.39 -8.27 1.11
C ASN A 318 16.89 -6.83 1.30
N GLY A 319 16.90 -6.38 2.55
CA GLY A 319 17.30 -5.03 2.91
C GLY A 319 16.41 -3.98 2.24
N GLY A 320 16.88 -3.42 1.13
CA GLY A 320 16.24 -2.31 0.41
C GLY A 320 15.24 -2.69 -0.68
N ARG A 321 14.89 -3.97 -0.89
CA ARG A 321 13.98 -4.42 -1.96
C ARG A 321 13.10 -5.60 -1.52
N ALA A 322 11.91 -5.69 -2.09
CA ALA A 322 11.12 -6.93 -2.04
C ALA A 322 11.63 -7.92 -3.09
N VAL A 323 11.58 -9.20 -2.77
CA VAL A 323 12.00 -10.32 -3.61
C VAL A 323 10.82 -11.26 -3.76
N VAL A 324 10.38 -11.45 -5.01
CA VAL A 324 9.40 -12.47 -5.37
C VAL A 324 10.13 -13.82 -5.41
N ARG A 325 9.84 -14.69 -4.44
CA ARG A 325 10.41 -16.04 -4.34
C ARG A 325 9.65 -17.04 -5.19
N ASP A 326 8.35 -16.82 -5.33
CA ASP A 326 7.49 -17.70 -6.12
C ASP A 326 6.24 -16.98 -6.64
N TRP A 327 5.68 -17.52 -7.72
CA TRP A 327 4.46 -17.05 -8.35
C TRP A 327 3.65 -18.23 -8.89
N LEU A 328 2.39 -18.32 -8.48
CA LEU A 328 1.42 -19.31 -8.92
C LEU A 328 0.21 -18.61 -9.54
N HIS A 329 -0.17 -19.09 -10.73
CA HIS A 329 -1.45 -18.81 -11.36
C HIS A 329 -2.12 -20.14 -11.64
N SER A 330 -3.29 -20.37 -11.03
CA SER A 330 -4.04 -21.61 -11.10
C SER A 330 -5.54 -21.32 -11.00
N THR A 331 -6.33 -22.33 -10.69
CA THR A 331 -7.77 -22.23 -10.39
C THR A 331 -8.05 -22.60 -8.93
N LEU A 332 -9.21 -22.19 -8.41
CA LEU A 332 -9.67 -22.63 -7.09
C LEU A 332 -9.90 -24.14 -7.06
N GLY A 333 -10.35 -24.74 -8.16
CA GLY A 333 -10.50 -26.18 -8.27
C GLY A 333 -9.17 -26.93 -8.11
N ASP A 334 -8.13 -26.48 -8.82
CA ASP A 334 -6.79 -27.04 -8.69
C ASP A 334 -6.20 -26.82 -7.29
N ALA A 335 -6.44 -25.65 -6.68
CA ALA A 335 -5.99 -25.36 -5.31
C ALA A 335 -6.68 -26.28 -4.29
N LYS A 336 -8.00 -26.50 -4.42
CA LYS A 336 -8.77 -27.44 -3.58
C LYS A 336 -8.29 -28.88 -3.78
N ALA A 337 -8.05 -29.29 -5.02
CA ALA A 337 -7.54 -30.63 -5.33
C ALA A 337 -6.13 -30.85 -4.74
N SER A 338 -5.26 -29.83 -4.76
CA SER A 338 -3.95 -29.88 -4.12
C SER A 338 -4.04 -29.99 -2.60
N LEU A 339 -4.92 -29.21 -1.96
CA LEU A 339 -5.18 -29.36 -0.52
C LEU A 339 -5.74 -30.73 -0.15
N LEU A 340 -6.62 -31.28 -0.98
CA LEU A 340 -7.15 -32.62 -0.78
C LEU A 340 -6.03 -33.66 -0.79
N ARG A 341 -5.16 -33.62 -1.82
CA ARG A 341 -4.00 -34.51 -1.90
C ARG A 341 -3.04 -34.32 -0.71
N TRP A 342 -2.88 -33.08 -0.24
CA TRP A 342 -2.07 -32.76 0.93
C TRP A 342 -2.60 -33.44 2.19
N PHE A 343 -3.88 -33.25 2.53
CA PHE A 343 -4.46 -33.84 3.74
C PHE A 343 -4.62 -35.35 3.66
N ASP A 344 -4.92 -35.89 2.47
CA ASP A 344 -4.96 -37.33 2.24
C ASP A 344 -3.60 -37.97 2.56
N ARG A 345 -2.50 -37.38 2.06
CA ARG A 345 -1.13 -37.87 2.32
C ARG A 345 -0.66 -37.68 3.76
N LEU A 346 -1.20 -36.71 4.47
CA LEU A 346 -0.90 -36.47 5.89
C LEU A 346 -1.88 -37.15 6.84
N SER A 347 -2.84 -37.92 6.33
CA SER A 347 -3.81 -38.61 7.16
C SER A 347 -3.11 -39.64 8.04
N GLN A 348 -3.23 -39.44 9.35
CA GLN A 348 -2.67 -40.31 10.38
C GLN A 348 -3.82 -40.91 11.20
N VAL A 349 -3.53 -42.01 11.87
CA VAL A 349 -4.39 -42.56 12.92
C VAL A 349 -3.79 -42.25 14.28
N ASP A 350 -4.63 -41.95 15.26
CA ASP A 350 -4.18 -41.74 16.64
C ASP A 350 -3.93 -43.07 17.36
N SER A 351 -3.50 -42.99 18.62
CA SER A 351 -3.21 -44.16 19.47
C SER A 351 -4.42 -45.07 19.74
N TYR A 352 -5.63 -44.61 19.42
CA TYR A 352 -6.88 -45.33 19.59
C TYR A 352 -7.47 -45.80 18.24
N GLY A 353 -6.72 -45.66 17.16
CA GLY A 353 -7.15 -46.04 15.81
C GLY A 353 -8.18 -45.10 15.18
N GLN A 354 -8.42 -43.93 15.76
CA GLN A 354 -9.30 -42.91 15.20
C GLN A 354 -8.53 -42.00 14.24
N PRO A 355 -9.20 -41.28 13.32
CA PRO A 355 -8.56 -40.28 12.48
C PRO A 355 -7.82 -39.23 13.33
N GLY A 356 -6.53 -39.08 13.07
CA GLY A 356 -5.66 -38.11 13.74
C GLY A 356 -6.00 -36.67 13.38
N LYS A 357 -5.48 -35.73 14.18
CA LYS A 357 -5.68 -34.30 13.92
C LYS A 357 -4.92 -33.87 12.66
N PRO A 358 -5.56 -33.19 11.69
CA PRO A 358 -4.86 -32.69 10.52
C PRO A 358 -3.78 -31.68 10.92
N LEU A 359 -2.63 -31.74 10.25
CA LEU A 359 -1.50 -30.88 10.52
C LEU A 359 -1.49 -29.68 9.57
N GLY A 360 -1.35 -28.48 10.14
CA GLY A 360 -1.10 -27.27 9.37
C GLY A 360 0.34 -27.24 8.84
N ILE A 361 0.57 -26.44 7.80
CA ILE A 361 1.87 -26.35 7.13
C ILE A 361 2.99 -25.91 8.07
N PHE A 362 2.71 -25.00 9.00
CA PHE A 362 3.70 -24.57 9.98
C PHE A 362 4.09 -25.70 10.93
N ALA A 363 3.14 -26.50 11.41
CA ALA A 363 3.41 -27.61 12.31
C ALA A 363 4.32 -28.66 11.64
N LEU A 364 4.08 -28.93 10.35
CA LEU A 364 4.92 -29.83 9.56
C LEU A 364 6.31 -29.23 9.28
N ALA A 365 6.39 -27.94 8.98
CA ALA A 365 7.68 -27.27 8.79
C ALA A 365 8.50 -27.27 10.09
N ALA A 366 7.85 -27.00 11.22
CA ALA A 366 8.49 -26.94 12.52
C ALA A 366 8.99 -28.30 13.01
N SER A 367 8.34 -29.41 12.63
CA SER A 367 8.78 -30.77 13.05
C SER A 367 10.13 -31.19 12.47
N LEU A 368 10.68 -30.44 11.50
CA LEU A 368 12.02 -30.67 10.94
C LEU A 368 13.15 -30.02 11.76
N TYR A 369 12.81 -29.27 12.81
CA TYR A 369 13.76 -28.46 13.58
C TYR A 369 13.61 -28.73 15.08
N HIS A 370 14.71 -28.62 15.82
CA HIS A 370 14.63 -28.66 17.30
C HIS A 370 14.17 -27.30 17.82
N ASN A 371 14.69 -26.20 17.26
CA ASN A 371 14.26 -24.85 17.58
C ASN A 371 13.89 -24.11 16.30
N ASP A 372 12.65 -24.31 15.87
CA ASP A 372 12.10 -23.75 14.65
C ASP A 372 12.24 -22.21 14.57
N ALA A 373 12.18 -21.52 15.71
CA ALA A 373 12.32 -20.07 15.76
C ALA A 373 13.72 -19.58 15.40
N LYS A 374 14.77 -20.40 15.59
CA LYS A 374 16.17 -20.05 15.30
C LYS A 374 16.71 -20.74 14.06
N GLU A 375 16.17 -21.90 13.72
CA GLU A 375 16.76 -22.82 12.74
C GLU A 375 15.97 -22.89 11.43
N MET A 376 14.67 -22.54 11.45
CA MET A 376 13.83 -22.68 10.27
C MET A 376 14.34 -21.78 9.14
N ALA A 377 14.76 -22.43 8.06
CA ALA A 377 15.31 -21.75 6.92
C ALA A 377 14.18 -21.44 5.92
N PRO A 378 14.15 -20.24 5.29
CA PRO A 378 13.04 -19.81 4.42
C PRO A 378 12.71 -20.76 3.26
N GLN A 379 13.67 -21.57 2.82
CA GLN A 379 13.47 -22.55 1.75
C GLN A 379 12.57 -23.72 2.14
N VAL A 380 12.47 -24.07 3.43
CA VAL A 380 11.65 -25.22 3.85
C VAL A 380 10.15 -24.93 3.68
N PRO A 381 9.61 -23.81 4.19
CA PRO A 381 8.25 -23.40 3.87
C PRO A 381 8.00 -23.28 2.36
N LEU A 382 9.00 -22.81 1.58
CA LEU A 382 8.88 -22.67 0.13
C LEU A 382 8.73 -24.01 -0.58
N ILE A 383 9.51 -25.02 -0.17
CA ILE A 383 9.42 -26.38 -0.72
C ILE A 383 8.08 -27.01 -0.35
N LEU A 384 7.64 -26.87 0.91
CA LEU A 384 6.36 -27.41 1.37
C LEU A 384 5.16 -26.78 0.68
N MET A 385 5.21 -25.47 0.38
CA MET A 385 4.14 -24.78 -0.36
C MET A 385 4.07 -25.17 -1.84
N ARG A 386 5.17 -25.69 -2.42
CA ARG A 386 5.24 -26.14 -3.81
C ARG A 386 4.86 -27.60 -4.02
N ALA A 387 5.09 -28.43 -2.99
CA ALA A 387 4.75 -29.84 -2.98
C ALA A 387 3.23 -30.04 -2.91
#